data_AF-A0A849QQW4-F1
#
_entry.id   AF-A0A849QQW4-F1
#
_cell.length_a   1.000
_cell.length_b   1.000
_cell.length_c   1.000
_cell.angle_alpha   90.00
_cell.angle_beta   90.00
_cell.angle_gamma   90.00
#
_symmetry.space_group_name_H-M   'P 1'
#
loop_
_entity.id
_entity.type
_entity.pdbx_description
1 polymer ?
#
loop_
_entity_poly.entity_id
_entity_poly.type
_entity_poly.pdbx_seq_one_letter_code
_entity_poly.pdbx_strand_id
1 'polypeptide(L)'
;IEDIRRNSVWVSHVISMTPPFKVVYSNNPLVIRLFEEAGFEVRQSPLFKRERYSGTEIRRRMLDGEEWESLVPTSTAEVIREIGGVKRLKIISGGDNVEE
;
A
#
# COMPACT_ATOMS: atom_id res chain seq x y z
N ILE A 1 -1.66 -3.11 11.45
CA ILE A 1 -2.41 -4.39 11.56
C ILE A 1 -1.61 -5.39 10.75
N GLU A 2 -1.18 -6.46 11.38
CA GLU A 2 -0.34 -7.45 10.71
C GLU A 2 -1.20 -8.37 9.85
N ASP A 3 -0.63 -8.89 8.77
CA ASP A 3 -1.28 -9.92 7.97
C ASP A 3 -1.20 -11.26 8.68
N ILE A 4 -2.37 -11.83 8.97
CA ILE A 4 -2.46 -13.20 9.47
C ILE A 4 -2.72 -14.15 8.30
N ARG A 5 -2.03 -15.31 8.28
CA ARG A 5 -2.18 -16.32 7.21
C ARG A 5 -3.47 -17.14 7.30
N ARG A 6 -4.58 -16.50 7.71
CA ARG A 6 -5.89 -17.12 7.95
C ARG A 6 -7.01 -16.14 7.66
N ASN A 7 -7.53 -16.17 6.43
CA ASN A 7 -8.60 -15.27 5.97
C ASN A 7 -9.87 -15.34 6.85
N SER A 8 -10.22 -16.54 7.34
CA SER A 8 -11.45 -16.76 8.12
C SER A 8 -11.53 -16.01 9.46
N VAL A 9 -10.40 -15.55 9.99
CA VAL A 9 -10.35 -14.77 11.24
C VAL A 9 -9.78 -13.36 11.05
N TRP A 10 -9.48 -12.98 9.80
CA TRP A 10 -8.85 -11.70 9.47
C TRP A 10 -9.76 -10.50 9.80
N VAL A 11 -11.06 -10.60 9.55
CA VAL A 11 -12.02 -9.53 9.91
C VAL A 11 -12.08 -9.31 11.42
N SER A 12 -12.14 -10.39 12.21
CA SER A 12 -12.12 -10.29 13.67
C SER A 12 -10.80 -9.69 14.18
N HIS A 13 -9.68 -10.04 13.56
CA HIS A 13 -8.38 -9.44 13.87
C HIS A 13 -8.39 -7.92 13.62
N VAL A 14 -8.89 -7.48 12.46
CA VAL A 14 -9.00 -6.04 12.14
C VAL A 14 -9.87 -5.33 13.17
N ILE A 15 -11.06 -5.87 13.49
CA ILE A 15 -11.99 -5.27 14.46
C ILE A 15 -11.35 -5.14 15.85
N SER A 16 -10.58 -6.14 16.29
CA SER A 16 -9.92 -6.09 17.61
C SER A 16 -8.83 -5.02 17.71
N MET A 17 -8.30 -4.56 16.57
CA MET A 17 -7.17 -3.64 16.47
C MET A 17 -7.59 -2.22 16.08
N THR A 18 -8.89 -1.95 15.92
CA THR A 18 -9.41 -0.65 15.49
C THR A 18 -10.59 -0.18 16.35
N PRO A 19 -10.85 1.14 16.41
CA PRO A 19 -12.11 1.64 16.95
C PRO A 19 -13.32 1.10 16.17
N PRO A 20 -14.53 1.09 16.76
CA PRO A 20 -15.73 0.68 16.05
C PRO A 20 -15.95 1.47 14.75
N PHE A 21 -16.33 0.76 13.68
CA PHE A 21 -16.62 1.33 12.37
C PHE A 21 -17.88 0.70 11.77
N LYS A 22 -18.48 1.37 10.78
CA LYS A 22 -19.74 0.94 10.14
C LYS A 22 -19.61 0.61 8.66
N VAL A 23 -18.66 1.24 7.96
CA VAL A 23 -18.48 1.13 6.51
C VAL A 23 -17.02 0.85 6.21
N VAL A 24 -16.77 -0.09 5.31
CA VAL A 24 -15.43 -0.44 4.82
C VAL A 24 -15.29 0.05 3.38
N TYR A 25 -14.19 0.72 3.07
CA TYR A 25 -13.85 1.11 1.70
C TYR A 25 -12.75 0.21 1.15
N SER A 26 -13.04 -0.55 0.10
CA SER A 26 -12.05 -1.44 -0.52
C SER A 26 -12.36 -1.68 -1.99
N ASN A 27 -11.29 -1.80 -2.79
CA ASN A 27 -11.34 -2.26 -4.18
C ASN A 27 -10.67 -3.64 -4.36
N ASN A 28 -10.31 -4.31 -3.26
CA ASN A 28 -9.73 -5.66 -3.28
C ASN A 28 -10.86 -6.70 -3.13
N PRO A 29 -11.08 -7.59 -4.11
CA PRO A 29 -12.17 -8.58 -4.09
C PRO A 29 -12.19 -9.47 -2.84
N LEU A 30 -11.03 -9.87 -2.33
CA LEU A 30 -10.93 -10.70 -1.12
C LEU A 30 -11.41 -9.94 0.12
N VAL A 31 -10.93 -8.70 0.29
CA VAL A 31 -11.31 -7.86 1.43
C VAL A 31 -12.80 -7.54 1.39
N ILE A 32 -13.35 -7.24 0.21
CA ILE A 32 -14.80 -7.01 0.03
C ILE A 32 -15.57 -8.24 0.51
N ARG A 33 -15.23 -9.43 -0.02
CA ARG A 33 -15.92 -10.66 0.30
C ARG A 33 -15.90 -10.97 1.81
N LEU A 34 -14.74 -10.85 2.44
CA LEU A 34 -14.58 -11.15 3.87
C LEU A 34 -15.43 -10.23 4.75
N PHE A 35 -15.48 -8.93 4.45
CA PHE A 35 -16.26 -7.97 5.25
C PHE A 35 -17.77 -8.06 4.99
N GLU A 36 -18.19 -8.33 3.76
CA GLU A 36 -19.60 -8.59 3.43
C GLU A 36 -20.12 -9.84 4.16
N GLU A 37 -19.34 -10.93 4.18
CA GLU A 37 -19.68 -12.15 4.94
C GLU A 37 -19.78 -11.91 6.45
N ALA A 38 -19.02 -10.94 6.97
CA ALA A 38 -19.08 -10.50 8.36
C ALA A 38 -20.21 -9.48 8.64
N GLY A 39 -21.03 -9.14 7.64
CA GLY A 39 -22.20 -8.27 7.80
C GLY A 39 -21.90 -6.76 7.76
N PHE A 40 -20.73 -6.35 7.26
CA PHE A 40 -20.39 -4.93 7.10
C PHE A 40 -20.87 -4.38 5.77
N GLU A 41 -21.23 -3.08 5.77
CA GLU A 41 -21.39 -2.35 4.52
C GLU A 41 -20.02 -2.11 3.88
N VAL A 42 -19.85 -2.56 2.63
CA VAL A 42 -18.62 -2.33 1.87
C VAL A 42 -18.92 -1.43 0.68
N ARG A 43 -18.10 -0.39 0.51
CA ARG A 43 -18.17 0.53 -0.62
C ARG A 43 -16.87 0.49 -1.41
N GLN A 44 -16.99 0.58 -2.73
CA GLN A 44 -15.86 0.78 -3.61
C GLN A 44 -15.58 2.28 -3.77
N SER A 45 -14.30 2.63 -3.92
CA SER A 45 -13.90 4.02 -4.16
C SER A 45 -13.50 4.20 -5.63
N PRO A 46 -13.90 5.30 -6.29
CA PRO A 46 -13.37 5.64 -7.60
C PRO A 46 -11.86 5.80 -7.51
N LEU A 47 -11.18 5.39 -8.58
CA LEU A 47 -9.74 5.34 -8.64
C LEU A 47 -9.23 6.56 -9.42
N PHE A 48 -8.55 7.48 -8.72
CA PHE A 48 -8.12 8.74 -9.30
C PHE A 48 -6.77 8.61 -10.03
N LYS A 49 -6.76 8.85 -11.35
CA LYS A 49 -5.56 8.89 -12.22
C LYS A 49 -4.55 7.75 -11.93
N ARG A 50 -5.00 6.48 -11.95
CA ARG A 50 -4.19 5.31 -11.56
C ARG A 50 -2.84 5.18 -12.28
N GLU A 51 -2.77 5.61 -13.52
CA GLU A 51 -1.54 5.52 -14.31
C GLU A 51 -0.44 6.46 -13.79
N ARG A 52 -0.85 7.53 -13.10
CA ARG A 52 0.05 8.51 -12.48
C ARG A 52 0.18 8.31 -10.98
N TYR A 53 -0.93 8.15 -10.27
CA TYR A 53 -0.98 8.04 -8.81
C TYR A 53 -1.11 6.59 -8.39
N SER A 54 -0.04 5.82 -8.61
CA SER A 54 0.10 4.47 -8.09
C SER A 54 1.47 4.26 -7.48
N GLY A 55 1.53 3.45 -6.43
CA GLY A 55 2.80 3.06 -5.81
C GLY A 55 3.73 2.32 -6.79
N THR A 56 3.18 1.62 -7.79
CA THR A 56 3.97 0.97 -8.84
C THR A 56 4.71 1.99 -9.70
N GLU A 57 4.02 3.00 -10.22
CA GLU A 57 4.65 4.05 -11.04
C GLU A 57 5.65 4.88 -10.22
N ILE A 58 5.28 5.27 -9.00
CA ILE A 58 6.17 6.03 -8.11
C ILE A 58 7.48 5.25 -7.85
N ARG A 59 7.40 3.95 -7.54
CA ARG A 59 8.59 3.12 -7.33
C ARG A 59 9.41 2.90 -8.61
N ARG A 60 8.77 2.80 -9.77
CA ARG A 60 9.46 2.73 -11.07
C ARG A 60 10.32 3.99 -11.28
N ARG A 61 9.74 5.18 -11.10
CA ARG A 61 10.47 6.46 -11.21
C ARG A 61 11.65 6.55 -10.24
N MET A 62 11.47 6.13 -8.99
CA MET A 62 12.55 6.09 -8.01
C MET A 62 13.72 5.20 -8.46
N LEU A 63 13.42 4.05 -9.08
CA LEU A 63 14.43 3.13 -9.62
C LEU A 63 15.16 3.73 -10.82
N ASP A 64 14.40 4.31 -11.76
CA ASP A 64 14.91 4.87 -13.01
C ASP A 64 15.59 6.25 -12.82
N GLY A 65 15.50 6.83 -11.62
CA GLY A 65 16.06 8.16 -11.33
C GLY A 65 15.23 9.32 -11.90
N GLU A 66 13.96 9.06 -12.21
CA GLU A 66 13.00 10.06 -12.67
C GLU A 66 12.36 10.83 -11.49
N GLU A 67 11.72 11.97 -11.79
CA GLU A 67 11.03 12.81 -10.81
C GLU A 67 9.77 12.12 -10.27
N TRP A 68 9.74 11.84 -8.96
CA TRP A 68 8.65 11.12 -8.29
C TRP A 68 8.02 11.93 -7.15
N GLU A 69 8.72 12.95 -6.65
CA GLU A 69 8.34 13.76 -5.50
C GLU A 69 7.02 14.51 -5.75
N SER A 70 6.76 14.96 -6.98
CA SER A 70 5.51 15.62 -7.39
C SER A 70 4.28 14.70 -7.39
N LEU A 71 4.48 13.38 -7.24
CA LEU A 71 3.41 12.38 -7.19
C LEU A 71 2.94 12.07 -5.77
N VAL A 72 3.61 12.62 -4.76
CA VAL A 72 3.28 12.43 -3.35
C VAL A 72 3.17 13.77 -2.62
N PRO A 73 2.50 13.83 -1.45
CA PRO A 73 2.59 15.00 -0.58
C PRO A 73 4.03 15.27 -0.14
N THR A 74 4.36 16.55 0.10
CA THR A 74 5.70 16.99 0.54
C THR A 74 6.19 16.24 1.79
N SER A 75 5.31 16.05 2.77
CA SER A 75 5.64 15.32 4.01
C SER A 75 6.03 13.86 3.74
N THR A 76 5.39 13.19 2.76
CA THR A 76 5.76 11.84 2.36
C THR A 76 7.13 11.82 1.69
N ALA A 77 7.43 12.80 0.84
CA ALA A 77 8.75 12.91 0.19
C ALA A 77 9.87 13.16 1.22
N GLU A 78 9.60 13.97 2.25
CA GLU A 78 10.51 14.18 3.39
C GLU A 78 10.82 12.88 4.13
N VAL A 79 9.79 12.12 4.51
CA VAL A 79 9.97 10.83 5.20
C VAL A 79 10.79 9.87 4.34
N ILE A 80 10.50 9.77 3.04
CA ILE A 80 11.25 8.89 2.12
C ILE A 80 12.73 9.29 2.06
N ARG A 81 13.04 10.59 2.07
CA ARG A 81 14.43 11.08 2.12
C ARG A 81 15.10 10.74 3.44
N GLU A 82 14.43 10.99 4.56
CA GLU A 82 14.94 10.72 5.92
C GLU A 82 15.33 9.26 6.11
N ILE A 83 14.49 8.32 5.64
CA ILE A 83 14.74 6.88 5.79
C ILE A 83 15.66 6.29 4.70
N GLY A 84 16.15 7.11 3.77
CA GLY A 84 16.94 6.67 2.61
C GLY A 84 16.17 5.72 1.68
N GLY A 85 14.87 5.95 1.50
CA GLY A 85 13.95 5.02 0.83
C GLY A 85 14.32 4.71 -0.62
N VAL A 86 14.73 5.72 -1.42
CA VAL A 86 15.17 5.52 -2.81
C VAL A 86 16.43 4.66 -2.88
N LYS A 87 17.42 4.95 -2.01
CA LYS A 87 18.66 4.15 -1.92
C LYS A 87 18.34 2.70 -1.58
N ARG A 88 17.49 2.49 -0.57
CA ARG A 88 17.05 1.15 -0.14
C ARG A 88 16.36 0.40 -1.28
N LEU A 89 15.46 1.07 -2.01
CA LEU A 89 14.73 0.47 -3.12
C LEU A 89 15.68 0.01 -4.23
N LYS A 90 16.65 0.86 -4.62
CA LYS A 90 17.68 0.49 -5.60
C LYS A 90 18.52 -0.71 -5.18
N ILE A 91 18.92 -0.78 -3.90
CA ILE A 91 19.68 -1.92 -3.36
C ILE A 91 18.88 -3.22 -3.45
N ILE A 92 17.61 -3.20 -3.02
CA ILE A 92 16.77 -4.42 -2.98
C ILE A 92 16.37 -4.87 -4.40
N SER A 93 16.16 -3.93 -5.32
CA SER A 93 15.79 -4.24 -6.70
C SER A 93 16.97 -4.66 -7.59
N GLY A 94 18.21 -4.41 -7.17
CA GLY A 94 19.41 -4.69 -7.95
C GLY A 94 19.77 -6.18 -8.11
N GLY A 95 19.17 -7.08 -7.34
CA GLY A 95 19.57 -8.50 -7.29
C GLY A 95 21.00 -8.67 -6.76
N ASP A 96 21.39 -9.91 -6.44
CA ASP A 96 22.73 -10.27 -5.94
C ASP A 96 23.81 -10.18 -7.05
N ASN A 97 23.93 -9.04 -7.73
CA ASN A 97 25.05 -8.75 -8.61
C ASN A 97 26.04 -7.86 -7.88
N VAL A 98 26.71 -8.46 -6.89
CA VAL A 98 28.02 -7.97 -6.46
C VAL A 98 29.00 -8.42 -7.54
N GLU A 99 29.25 -7.56 -8.52
CA GLU A 99 30.42 -7.73 -9.39
C GLU A 99 31.67 -7.47 -8.51
N GLU A 100 32.56 -8.47 -8.43
CA GLU A 100 33.89 -8.39 -7.80
C GLU A 100 34.83 -7.42 -8.52
#